data_AF-A0A5C5Q2H1-F1
#
_entry.id   AF-A0A5C5Q2H1-F1
#
_cell.length_a   1.000
_cell.length_b   1.000
_cell.length_c   1.000
_cell.angle_alpha   90.00
_cell.angle_beta   90.00
_cell.angle_gamma   90.00
#
_symmetry.space_group_name_H-M   'P 1'
#
loop_
_entity.id
_entity.type
_entity.pdbx_description
1 polymer ?
#
loop_
_entity_poly.entity_id
_entity_poly.type
_entity_poly.pdbx_seq_one_letter_code
_entity_poly.pdbx_strand_id
1 'polypeptide(L)'
;MERDQKLLVKILEVCIMDSEEWRLNVSAKDIRDHFSVEQCEHWSLVVVNGHIELLVDMGCVNVQGEAPDIFIQRVTNAGYNYIDRSKRLNGRYNELLIQ
;
A
#
# COMPACT_ATOMS: atom_id res chain seq x y z
N MET A 1 11.69 -2.41 11.52
CA MET A 1 11.18 -3.01 10.27
C MET A 1 11.87 -2.29 9.12
N GLU A 2 12.41 -3.00 8.14
CA GLU A 2 12.96 -2.36 6.94
C GLU A 2 11.80 -1.93 6.04
N ARG A 3 11.90 -0.74 5.44
CA ARG A 3 10.86 -0.17 4.59
C ARG A 3 10.89 -0.83 3.21
N ASP A 4 9.89 -1.64 2.87
CA ASP A 4 9.73 -2.19 1.53
C ASP A 4 8.86 -1.28 0.66
N GLN A 5 9.49 -0.57 -0.29
CA GLN A 5 8.79 0.32 -1.21
C GLN A 5 7.78 -0.41 -2.10
N LYS A 6 8.07 -1.65 -2.54
CA LYS A 6 7.15 -2.41 -3.40
C LYS A 6 5.88 -2.75 -2.65
N LEU A 7 6.00 -3.13 -1.37
CA LEU A 7 4.86 -3.41 -0.52
C LEU A 7 4.01 -2.15 -0.27
N LEU A 8 4.63 -1.00 0.03
CA LEU A 8 3.90 0.27 0.21
C LEU A 8 3.05 0.63 -1.03
N VAL A 9 3.63 0.48 -2.23
CA VAL A 9 2.90 0.73 -3.48
C VAL A 9 1.78 -0.28 -3.65
N LYS A 10 2.03 -1.57 -3.43
CA LYS A 10 1.03 -2.63 -3.60
C LYS A 10 -0.17 -2.46 -2.67
N ILE A 11 0.05 -2.09 -1.40
CA ILE A 11 -1.01 -1.79 -0.43
C ILE A 11 -1.91 -0.67 -0.97
N LEU A 12 -1.30 0.43 -1.41
CA LEU A 12 -2.05 1.57 -1.93
C LEU A 12 -2.78 1.23 -3.25
N GLU A 13 -2.20 0.41 -4.12
CA GLU A 13 -2.87 -0.06 -5.34
C GLU A 13 -4.14 -0.85 -5.04
N VAL A 14 -4.08 -1.79 -4.08
CA VAL A 14 -5.27 -2.53 -3.63
C VAL A 14 -6.34 -1.57 -3.10
N CYS A 15 -5.95 -0.63 -2.22
CA CYS A 15 -6.87 0.36 -1.67
C CYS A 15 -7.54 1.24 -2.73
N ILE A 16 -6.86 1.55 -3.84
CA ILE A 16 -7.42 2.39 -4.90
C ILE A 16 -8.30 1.58 -5.85
N MET A 17 -7.94 0.32 -6.11
CA MET A 17 -8.71 -0.56 -7.00
C MET A 17 -10.07 -0.93 -6.39
N ASP A 18 -10.15 -1.09 -5.06
CA ASP A 18 -11.38 -1.48 -4.36
C ASP A 18 -12.22 -0.28 -3.89
N SER A 19 -11.86 0.97 -4.24
CA SER A 19 -12.64 2.15 -3.84
C SER A 19 -13.80 2.43 -4.81
N GLU A 20 -14.85 1.60 -4.80
CA GLU A 20 -16.09 1.91 -5.53
C GLU A 20 -16.92 3.02 -4.83
N GLU A 21 -16.79 3.13 -3.50
CA GLU A 21 -17.36 4.20 -2.70
C GLU A 21 -16.23 5.06 -2.11
N TRP A 22 -16.45 6.36 -1.91
CA TRP A 22 -15.44 7.29 -1.36
C TRP A 22 -14.92 6.93 0.05
N ARG A 23 -15.44 5.85 0.65
CA ARG A 23 -14.99 5.25 1.90
C ARG A 23 -14.54 3.82 1.66
N LEU A 24 -13.31 3.55 2.05
CA LEU A 24 -12.78 2.21 2.18
C LEU A 24 -13.14 1.64 3.55
N ASN A 25 -13.16 0.33 3.65
CA ASN A 25 -13.17 -0.36 4.93
C ASN A 25 -12.36 -1.64 4.80
N VAL A 26 -11.05 -1.49 4.67
CA VAL A 26 -10.14 -2.57 4.26
C VAL A 26 -9.11 -2.82 5.35
N SER A 27 -9.02 -4.05 5.83
CA SER A 27 -8.01 -4.48 6.79
C SER A 27 -6.74 -4.98 6.12
N ALA A 28 -5.67 -5.19 6.89
CA ALA A 28 -4.45 -5.83 6.39
C ALA A 28 -4.69 -7.24 5.84
N LYS A 29 -5.68 -7.95 6.37
CA LYS A 29 -6.06 -9.27 5.88
C LYS A 29 -6.68 -9.15 4.49
N ASP A 30 -7.65 -8.26 4.33
CA ASP A 30 -8.31 -8.03 3.04
C ASP A 30 -7.28 -7.61 1.99
N ILE A 31 -6.34 -6.73 2.33
CA ILE A 31 -5.25 -6.32 1.42
C ILE A 31 -4.39 -7.52 1.01
N ARG A 32 -4.03 -8.38 1.96
CA ARG A 32 -3.19 -9.55 1.70
C ARG A 32 -3.91 -10.61 0.87
N ASP A 33 -5.23 -10.70 0.95
CA ASP A 33 -6.03 -11.61 0.13
C ASP A 33 -5.97 -11.24 -1.37
N HIS A 34 -5.51 -10.03 -1.72
CA HIS A 34 -5.27 -9.58 -3.10
C HIS A 34 -3.84 -9.87 -3.59
N PHE A 35 -3.00 -10.50 -2.77
CA PHE A 35 -1.60 -10.82 -3.14
C PHE A 35 -1.51 -12.20 -3.78
N SER A 36 -0.55 -12.39 -4.68
CA SER A 36 -0.23 -13.72 -5.20
C SER A 36 0.34 -14.62 -4.08
N VAL A 37 0.39 -15.93 -4.32
CA VAL A 37 1.00 -16.90 -3.39
C VAL A 37 2.45 -16.54 -3.07
N GLU A 38 3.25 -16.23 -4.09
CA GLU A 38 4.65 -15.80 -3.95
C GLU A 38 4.78 -14.51 -3.14
N GLN A 39 3.89 -13.54 -3.36
CA GLN A 39 3.84 -12.31 -2.57
C GLN A 39 3.46 -12.58 -1.11
N CYS A 40 2.54 -13.52 -0.88
CA CYS A 40 2.11 -13.92 0.46
C CYS A 40 3.21 -14.64 1.26
N GLU A 41 4.14 -15.32 0.59
CA GLU A 41 5.33 -15.93 1.20
C GLU A 41 6.35 -14.86 1.63
N HIS A 42 6.47 -13.80 0.84
CA HIS A 42 7.40 -12.69 1.12
C HIS A 42 6.84 -11.68 2.12
N TRP A 43 5.54 -11.38 2.04
CA TRP A 43 4.84 -10.39 2.85
C TRP A 43 3.82 -11.06 3.77
N SER A 44 4.28 -11.40 4.97
CA SER A 44 3.40 -11.91 6.03
C SER A 44 2.41 -10.84 6.49
N LEU A 45 1.29 -11.26 7.09
CA LEU A 45 0.27 -10.33 7.60
C LEU A 45 0.84 -9.29 8.59
N VAL A 46 1.79 -9.70 9.43
CA VAL A 46 2.48 -8.79 10.38
C VAL A 46 3.30 -7.74 9.63
N VAL A 47 3.98 -8.12 8.55
CA VAL A 47 4.73 -7.20 7.70
C VAL A 47 3.78 -6.23 7.00
N VAL A 48 2.65 -6.70 6.47
CA VAL A 48 1.62 -5.85 5.87
C VAL A 48 1.10 -4.83 6.88
N ASN A 49 0.72 -5.26 8.09
CA ASN A 49 0.26 -4.37 9.15
C ASN A 49 1.28 -3.26 9.47
N GLY A 50 2.55 -3.61 9.69
CA GLY A 50 3.57 -2.59 9.95
C GLY A 50 3.80 -1.63 8.78
N HIS A 51 3.57 -2.07 7.54
CA HIS A 51 3.65 -1.17 6.38
C HIS A 51 2.42 -0.27 6.24
N ILE A 52 1.26 -0.68 6.74
CA ILE A 52 0.09 0.21 6.86
C ILE A 52 0.39 1.30 7.88
N GLU A 53 0.96 0.98 9.03
CA GLU A 53 1.39 1.98 10.03
C GLU A 53 2.36 2.99 9.43
N LEU A 54 3.35 2.54 8.64
CA LEU A 54 4.25 3.45 7.93
C LEU A 54 3.51 4.37 6.94
N LEU A 55 2.47 3.88 6.25
CA LEU A 55 1.65 4.71 5.38
C LEU A 55 0.80 5.72 6.17
N VAL A 56 0.37 5.38 7.39
CA VAL A 56 -0.30 6.32 8.31
C VAL A 56 0.68 7.41 8.75
N ASP A 57 1.88 7.04 9.19
CA ASP A 57 2.92 7.99 9.61
C ASP A 57 3.33 8.95 8.49
N MET A 58 3.35 8.45 7.24
CA MET A 58 3.59 9.26 6.05
C MET A 58 2.38 10.12 5.64
N GLY A 59 1.23 9.97 6.29
CA GLY A 59 -0.02 10.64 5.96
C GLY A 59 -0.63 10.17 4.63
N CYS A 60 -0.24 9.01 4.13
CA CYS A 60 -0.71 8.46 2.85
C CYS A 60 -2.11 7.83 2.95
N VAL A 61 -2.49 7.36 4.14
CA VAL A 61 -3.80 6.77 4.41
C VAL A 61 -4.36 7.28 5.73
N ASN A 62 -5.69 7.35 5.81
CA ASN A 62 -6.40 7.50 7.07
C ASN A 62 -6.96 6.15 7.48
N VAL A 63 -6.86 5.85 8.76
CA VAL A 63 -7.31 4.58 9.34
C VAL A 63 -8.32 4.80 10.46
N GLN A 64 -9.06 3.74 10.76
CA GLN A 64 -9.90 3.59 11.95
C GLN A 64 -9.38 2.39 12.76
N GLY A 65 -9.41 2.52 14.08
CA GLY A 65 -8.91 1.49 15.00
C GLY A 65 -7.44 1.67 15.37
N GLU A 66 -6.93 0.72 16.14
CA GLU A 66 -5.54 0.64 16.60
C GLU A 66 -4.99 -0.75 16.29
N ALA A 67 -3.67 -0.86 16.18
CA ALA A 67 -3.03 -2.14 15.87
C ALA A 67 -3.41 -3.22 16.91
N PRO A 68 -3.73 -4.45 16.47
CA PRO A 68 -3.65 -4.96 15.10
C PRO A 68 -4.93 -4.78 14.25
N ASP A 69 -5.98 -4.19 14.81
CA ASP A 69 -7.31 -4.07 14.19
C ASP A 69 -7.48 -2.71 13.48
N ILE A 70 -6.54 -2.41 12.58
CA ILE A 70 -6.51 -1.19 11.78
C ILE A 70 -7.28 -1.41 10.47
N PHE A 71 -8.22 -0.51 10.19
CA PHE A 71 -8.99 -0.48 8.93
C PHE A 71 -8.69 0.80 8.16
N ILE A 72 -8.20 0.67 6.94
CA ILE A 72 -8.00 1.82 6.05
C ILE A 72 -9.37 2.33 5.61
N GLN A 73 -9.61 3.62 5.89
CA GLN A 73 -10.86 4.31 5.57
C GLN A 73 -10.74 5.15 4.30
N ARG A 74 -9.53 5.61 3.98
CA ARG A 74 -9.29 6.48 2.83
C ARG A 74 -7.82 6.53 2.44
N VAL A 75 -7.55 6.56 1.15
CA VAL A 75 -6.26 7.00 0.59
C VAL A 75 -6.25 8.53 0.47
N THR A 76 -5.24 9.18 1.03
CA THR A 76 -5.13 10.65 0.98
C THR A 76 -4.46 11.10 -0.32
N ASN A 77 -4.46 12.40 -0.59
CA ASN A 77 -3.71 12.98 -1.70
C ASN A 77 -2.20 12.66 -1.61
N ALA A 78 -1.63 12.51 -0.42
CA ALA A 78 -0.24 12.09 -0.25
C ALA A 78 -0.03 10.64 -0.72
N GLY A 79 -0.99 9.75 -0.47
CA GLY A 79 -0.98 8.37 -0.95
C GLY A 79 -1.02 8.28 -2.49
N TYR A 80 -1.95 9.00 -3.13
CA TYR A 80 -2.01 9.08 -4.60
C TYR A 80 -0.71 9.62 -5.20
N ASN A 81 -0.19 10.73 -4.64
CA ASN A 81 1.07 11.32 -5.07
C ASN A 81 2.26 10.36 -4.89
N TYR A 82 2.25 9.54 -3.84
CA TYR A 82 3.31 8.56 -3.58
C TYR A 82 3.35 7.47 -4.66
N ILE A 83 2.18 6.92 -5.04
CA ILE A 83 2.08 5.98 -6.16
C ILE A 83 2.57 6.62 -7.45
N ASP A 84 2.07 7.81 -7.78
CA ASP A 84 2.40 8.48 -9.02
C ASP A 84 3.90 8.73 -9.16
N ARG A 85 4.56 9.13 -8.06
CA ARG A 85 6.03 9.27 -8.02
C ARG A 85 6.72 7.93 -8.20
N SER A 86 6.26 6.88 -7.51
CA SER A 86 6.86 5.54 -7.62
C SER A 86 6.74 4.98 -9.05
N LYS A 87 5.58 5.15 -9.70
CA LYS A 87 5.36 4.76 -11.10
C LYS A 87 6.26 5.54 -12.06
N ARG A 88 6.42 6.86 -11.87
CA ARG A 88 7.33 7.67 -12.69
C ARG A 88 8.80 7.27 -12.51
N LEU A 89 9.22 6.93 -11.30
CA LEU A 89 10.59 6.48 -11.05
C LEU A 89 10.86 5.11 -11.69
N ASN A 90 9.90 4.17 -11.62
CA ASN A 90 10.02 2.89 -12.31
C ASN A 90 9.96 3.03 -13.83
N GLY A 91 9.13 3.93 -14.36
CA GLY A 91 9.07 4.24 -15.80
C GLY A 91 10.40 4.81 -16.32
N ARG A 92 10.99 5.77 -15.59
CA ARG A 92 12.30 6.35 -15.94
C ARG A 92 13.45 5.35 -15.83
N TYR A 93 13.38 4.42 -14.86
CA TYR A 93 14.37 3.35 -14.74
C TYR A 93 14.33 2.40 -15.95
N ASN A 94 13.14 2.09 -16.45
CA ASN A 94 12.99 1.28 -17.68
C ASN A 94 13.43 2.04 -18.94
N GLU A 95 13.23 3.35 -19.03
CA GLU A 95 13.72 4.16 -20.15
C GLU A 95 15.27 4.24 -20.18
N LEU A 96 15.91 4.28 -19.01
CA LEU A 96 17.38 4.29 -18.89
C LEU A 96 18.04 2.93 -19.16
N LEU A 97 17.30 1.82 -19.07
CA LEU A 97 17.80 0.47 -19.36
C LEU A 97 17.66 0.06 -20.84
N ILE A 98 16.97 0.86 -21.65
CA ILE A 98 16.75 0.60 -23.09
C ILE A 98 17.70 1.44 -23.97
N GLN A 99 18.57 2.27 -23.38
CA GLN A 99 19.64 2.99 -24.07
C GLN A 99 21.00 2.30 -23.89
#